data_AF-A0AAJ7RNB7-F1
#
_entry.id   AF-A0AAJ7RNB7-F1
#
_cell.length_a   1.000
_cell.length_b   1.000
_cell.length_c   1.000
_cell.angle_alpha   90.00
_cell.angle_beta   90.00
_cell.angle_gamma   90.00
#
_symmetry.space_group_name_H-M   'P 1'
#
loop_
_entity.id
_entity.type
_entity.pdbx_description
1 polymer ?
#
loop_
_entity_poly.entity_id
_entity_poly.type
_entity_poly.pdbx_seq_one_letter_code
_entity_poly.pdbx_strand_id
1 'polypeptide(L)'
;MNYLQMAFNNILQTFCEYFTMIRKLQDFGNYLKPNYVLQNVYRQPPLTYESYYAVLTWHLTRVKRRIIKIETNFMKQDTCNSFLTLLKDIKKHLETIKILYEIHQAVTSDWKVYPNYKCASRLLSCLYFEMENSNNKEKANISTSLYLSSLRVYLNITDTWLNEGRLEDWRDEFIISRRNNDLRG
;
A
#
# COMPACT_ATOMS: atom_id res chain seq x y z
N MET A 1 26.40 -8.86 30.78
CA MET A 1 26.07 -7.87 29.74
C MET A 1 25.73 -6.55 30.41
N ASN A 2 26.30 -5.43 29.94
CA ASN A 2 26.06 -4.11 30.53
C ASN A 2 24.63 -3.63 30.20
N TYR A 3 23.90 -3.05 31.17
CA TYR A 3 22.48 -2.67 31.03
C TYR A 3 22.25 -1.70 29.85
N LEU A 4 23.22 -0.81 29.61
CA LEU A 4 23.22 0.14 28.50
C LEU A 4 23.28 -0.55 27.13
N GLN A 5 24.00 -1.66 27.03
CA GLN A 5 24.12 -2.43 25.79
C GLN A 5 22.83 -3.18 25.47
N MET A 6 22.14 -3.72 26.49
CA MET A 6 20.80 -4.31 26.30
C MET A 6 19.77 -3.27 25.85
N ALA A 7 19.77 -2.09 26.49
CA ALA A 7 18.85 -1.01 26.12
C ALA A 7 19.07 -0.54 24.68
N PHE A 8 20.33 -0.38 24.26
CA PHE A 8 20.66 0.01 22.89
C PHE A 8 20.26 -1.05 21.86
N ASN A 9 20.53 -2.34 22.14
CA ASN A 9 20.12 -3.44 21.28
C ASN A 9 18.60 -3.51 21.11
N ASN A 10 17.84 -3.34 22.20
CA ASN A 10 16.37 -3.34 22.13
C ASN A 10 15.84 -2.19 21.25
N ILE A 11 16.41 -1.00 21.37
CA ILE A 11 16.03 0.15 20.54
C ILE A 11 16.30 -0.17 19.05
N LEU A 12 17.50 -0.63 18.72
CA LEU A 12 17.86 -0.98 17.34
C LEU A 12 16.97 -2.08 16.75
N GLN A 13 16.62 -3.09 17.55
CA GLN A 13 15.73 -4.16 17.13
C GLN A 13 14.36 -3.63 16.70
N THR A 14 13.81 -2.65 17.43
CA THR A 14 12.55 -2.00 17.04
C THR A 14 12.67 -1.31 15.68
N PHE A 15 13.80 -0.68 15.35
CA PHE A 15 14.01 -0.10 14.03
C PHE A 15 14.10 -1.14 12.91
N CYS A 16 14.69 -2.31 13.17
CA CYS A 16 14.76 -3.42 12.21
C CYS A 16 13.37 -3.87 11.75
N GLU A 17 12.38 -3.87 12.65
CA GLU A 17 10.99 -4.19 12.30
C GLU A 17 10.43 -3.20 11.27
N TYR A 18 10.63 -1.90 11.50
CA TYR A 18 10.19 -0.86 10.56
C TYR A 18 10.89 -0.97 9.21
N PHE A 19 12.20 -1.25 9.16
CA PHE A 19 12.90 -1.47 7.90
C PHE A 19 12.32 -2.67 7.13
N THR A 20 11.95 -3.73 7.84
CA THR A 20 11.30 -4.90 7.24
C THR A 20 9.94 -4.53 6.66
N MET A 21 9.14 -3.73 7.38
CA MET A 21 7.84 -3.23 6.90
C MET A 21 8.01 -2.38 5.63
N ILE A 22 8.94 -1.41 5.64
CA ILE A 22 9.24 -0.56 4.48
C ILE A 22 9.63 -1.41 3.28
N ARG A 23 10.53 -2.37 3.47
CA ARG A 23 11.01 -3.25 2.40
C ARG A 23 9.86 -4.03 1.79
N LYS A 24 9.00 -4.66 2.59
CA LYS A 24 7.82 -5.39 2.10
C LYS A 24 6.88 -4.50 1.29
N LEU A 25 6.63 -3.28 1.79
CA LEU A 25 5.80 -2.30 1.09
C LEU A 25 6.42 -1.87 -0.25
N GLN A 26 7.75 -1.73 -0.32
CA GLN A 26 8.46 -1.40 -1.56
C GLN A 26 8.49 -2.57 -2.55
N ASP A 27 8.74 -3.78 -2.05
CA ASP A 27 8.79 -5.02 -2.84
C ASP A 27 7.45 -5.31 -3.54
N PHE A 28 6.33 -4.80 -3.01
CA PHE A 28 5.05 -4.86 -3.70
C PHE A 28 5.11 -4.27 -5.12
N GLY A 29 5.84 -3.16 -5.33
CA GLY A 29 6.01 -2.58 -6.67
C GLY A 29 6.74 -3.50 -7.65
N ASN A 30 7.74 -4.26 -7.17
CA ASN A 30 8.39 -5.28 -7.98
C ASN A 30 7.45 -6.46 -8.27
N TYR A 31 6.59 -6.79 -7.29
CA TYR A 31 5.60 -7.85 -7.42
C TYR A 31 4.46 -7.49 -8.41
N LEU A 32 4.22 -6.21 -8.68
CA LEU A 32 3.31 -5.72 -9.73
C LEU A 32 3.92 -5.73 -11.15
N LYS A 33 5.17 -6.17 -11.33
CA LYS A 33 5.69 -6.32 -12.71
C LYS A 33 4.98 -7.50 -13.39
N PRO A 34 4.68 -7.39 -14.71
CA PRO A 34 4.14 -8.50 -15.48
C PRO A 34 5.01 -9.74 -15.29
N ASN A 35 4.37 -10.89 -15.08
CA ASN A 35 5.09 -12.14 -14.85
C ASN A 35 4.58 -13.22 -15.78
N TYR A 36 5.49 -14.09 -16.22
CA TYR A 36 5.10 -15.34 -16.86
C TYR A 36 4.57 -16.26 -15.76
N VAL A 37 3.27 -16.52 -15.76
CA VAL A 37 2.68 -17.51 -14.85
C VAL A 37 3.07 -18.91 -15.34
N LEU A 38 3.24 -19.84 -14.41
CA LEU A 38 3.38 -21.28 -14.67
C LEU A 38 2.16 -21.75 -15.49
N GLN A 39 2.28 -21.70 -16.82
CA GLN A 39 1.33 -22.11 -17.90
C GLN A 39 1.50 -21.27 -19.20
N ASN A 40 2.52 -20.41 -19.33
CA ASN A 40 2.76 -19.56 -20.52
C ASN A 40 1.67 -18.52 -20.82
N VAL A 41 0.76 -18.27 -19.88
CA VAL A 41 -0.24 -17.20 -20.02
C VAL A 41 0.37 -15.91 -19.47
N TYR A 42 0.53 -14.92 -20.36
CA TYR A 42 0.94 -13.59 -19.98
C TYR A 42 -0.21 -12.90 -19.25
N ARG A 43 -0.05 -12.67 -17.94
CA ARG A 43 -1.04 -12.00 -17.11
C ARG A 43 -0.44 -10.78 -16.44
N GLN A 44 -1.17 -9.68 -16.51
CA GLN A 44 -0.81 -8.42 -15.88
C GLN A 44 -1.60 -8.22 -14.56
N PRO A 45 -1.04 -7.50 -13.57
CA PRO A 45 -1.75 -7.22 -12.33
C PRO A 45 -3.00 -6.34 -12.58
N PRO A 46 -3.92 -6.28 -11.59
CA PRO A 46 -5.03 -5.32 -11.63
C PRO A 46 -4.52 -3.87 -11.69
N LEU A 47 -5.11 -3.00 -12.52
CA LEU A 47 -4.79 -1.56 -12.50
C LEU A 47 -5.18 -0.95 -11.15
N THR A 48 -6.19 -1.53 -10.48
CA THR A 48 -6.58 -1.19 -9.12
C THR A 48 -5.40 -1.31 -8.14
N TYR A 49 -4.57 -2.34 -8.28
CA TYR A 49 -3.37 -2.53 -7.45
C TYR A 49 -2.27 -1.50 -7.78
N GLU A 50 -2.11 -1.14 -9.06
CA GLU A 50 -1.15 -0.11 -9.48
C GLU A 50 -1.54 1.27 -8.92
N SER A 51 -2.83 1.63 -9.03
CA SER A 51 -3.38 2.87 -8.47
C SER A 51 -3.23 2.94 -6.95
N TYR A 52 -3.54 1.82 -6.26
CA TYR A 52 -3.29 1.66 -4.83
C TYR A 52 -1.82 1.90 -4.48
N TYR A 53 -0.91 1.24 -5.22
CA TYR A 53 0.53 1.31 -4.94
C TYR A 53 1.08 2.73 -5.14
N ALA A 54 0.62 3.46 -6.15
CA ALA A 54 1.04 4.84 -6.37
C ALA A 54 0.79 5.73 -5.14
N VAL A 55 -0.38 5.61 -4.51
CA VAL A 55 -0.73 6.37 -3.30
C VAL A 55 0.02 5.85 -2.08
N LEU A 56 0.23 4.55 -1.96
CA LEU A 56 1.06 3.96 -0.90
C LEU A 56 2.50 4.49 -0.96
N THR A 57 3.11 4.52 -2.14
CA THR A 57 4.45 5.07 -2.34
C THR A 57 4.50 6.58 -2.06
N TRP A 58 3.43 7.31 -2.37
CA TRP A 58 3.31 8.72 -2.01
C TRP A 58 3.36 8.93 -0.48
N HIS A 59 2.64 8.12 0.30
CA HIS A 59 2.71 8.19 1.77
C HIS A 59 4.09 7.83 2.30
N LEU A 60 4.74 6.78 1.78
CA LEU A 60 6.11 6.42 2.14
C LEU A 60 7.10 7.56 1.85
N THR A 61 6.95 8.21 0.69
CA THR A 61 7.78 9.37 0.31
C THR A 61 7.57 10.54 1.26
N ARG A 62 6.33 10.77 1.71
CA ARG A 62 6.00 11.80 2.70
C ARG A 62 6.67 11.52 4.04
N VAL A 63 6.69 10.26 4.49
CA VAL A 63 7.42 9.83 5.70
C VAL A 63 8.92 10.07 5.51
N LYS A 64 9.51 9.63 4.40
CA LYS A 64 10.94 9.85 4.08
C LYS A 64 11.32 11.33 4.15
N ARG A 65 10.52 12.22 3.54
CA ARG A 65 10.77 13.67 3.58
C ARG A 65 10.76 14.25 5.00
N ARG A 66 9.88 13.75 5.87
CA ARG A 66 9.83 14.17 7.28
C ARG A 66 11.07 13.71 8.05
N ILE A 67 11.53 12.48 7.81
CA ILE A 67 12.76 11.96 8.41
C ILE A 67 13.98 12.77 7.96
N ILE A 68 14.11 13.08 6.66
CA ILE A 68 15.20 13.93 6.14
C ILE A 68 15.17 15.32 6.79
N LYS A 69 13.98 15.89 7.03
CA LYS A 69 13.86 17.18 7.73
C LYS A 69 14.37 17.09 9.18
N ILE A 70 14.06 15.99 9.89
CA ILE A 70 14.57 15.75 11.24
C ILE A 70 16.10 15.63 11.22
N GLU A 71 16.64 14.83 10.30
CA GLU A 71 18.09 14.66 10.12
C GLU A 71 18.77 16.01 9.85
N THR A 72 18.24 16.80 8.92
CA THR A 72 18.78 18.12 8.57
C THR A 72 18.77 19.07 9.77
N ASN A 73 17.70 19.06 10.57
CA ASN A 73 17.61 19.90 11.77
C ASN A 73 18.59 19.44 12.86
N PHE A 74 18.78 18.13 13.01
CA PHE A 74 19.73 17.57 13.98
C PHE A 74 21.17 17.94 13.62
N MET A 75 21.54 17.89 12.33
CA MET A 75 22.89 18.24 11.86
C MET A 75 23.27 19.71 12.08
N LYS A 76 22.29 20.62 12.16
CA LYS A 76 22.56 22.05 12.41
C LYS A 76 23.04 22.34 13.83
N GLN A 77 22.85 21.41 14.78
CA GLN A 77 23.25 21.56 16.19
C GLN A 77 22.72 22.83 16.90
N ASP A 78 21.71 23.51 16.34
CA ASP A 78 21.15 24.76 16.87
C ASP A 78 20.47 24.61 18.25
N THR A 79 20.25 23.37 18.72
CA THR A 79 19.60 23.06 20.00
C THR A 79 20.29 21.87 20.70
N CYS A 80 20.18 21.78 22.03
CA CYS A 80 20.60 20.62 22.85
C CYS A 80 19.75 19.37 22.52
N ASN A 81 19.88 18.84 21.31
CA ASN A 81 19.16 17.66 20.85
C ASN A 81 19.85 16.41 21.39
N SER A 82 19.22 15.75 22.36
CA SER A 82 19.66 14.42 22.81
C SER A 82 19.23 13.34 21.82
N PHE A 83 19.93 12.21 21.82
CA PHE A 83 19.53 11.01 21.09
C PHE A 83 18.08 10.58 21.41
N LEU A 84 17.63 10.77 22.66
CA LEU A 84 16.25 10.47 23.07
C LEU A 84 15.22 11.36 22.36
N THR A 85 15.54 12.64 22.16
CA THR A 85 14.67 13.60 21.46
C THR A 85 14.54 13.21 19.99
N LEU A 86 15.68 12.88 19.36
CA LEU A 86 15.72 12.38 17.98
C LEU A 86 14.86 11.12 17.82
N LEU A 87 14.99 10.15 18.73
CA LEU A 87 14.20 8.91 18.71
C LEU A 87 12.69 9.19 18.81
N LYS A 88 12.29 10.11 19.69
CA LYS A 88 10.88 10.47 19.89
C LYS A 88 10.27 11.07 18.62
N ASP A 89 11.02 11.94 17.95
CA ASP A 89 10.56 12.60 16.72
C ASP A 89 10.45 11.63 15.55
N ILE A 90 11.43 10.72 15.40
CA ILE A 90 11.40 9.68 14.37
C ILE A 90 10.25 8.70 14.64
N LYS A 91 10.04 8.27 15.89
CA LYS A 91 9.03 7.27 16.25
C LYS A 91 7.63 7.65 15.80
N LYS A 92 7.25 8.92 15.90
CA LYS A 92 5.95 9.42 15.41
C LYS A 92 5.72 9.12 13.93
N HIS A 93 6.78 9.15 13.12
CA HIS A 93 6.70 8.88 11.68
C HIS A 93 6.80 7.39 11.35
N LEU A 94 7.42 6.60 12.21
CA LEU A 94 7.45 5.15 12.08
C LEU A 94 6.08 4.52 12.34
N GLU A 95 5.27 5.07 13.24
CA GLU A 95 3.88 4.62 13.43
C GLU A 95 3.05 4.74 12.14
N THR A 96 3.27 5.77 11.32
CA THR A 96 2.65 5.87 9.98
C THR A 96 3.03 4.69 9.09
N ILE A 97 4.28 4.21 9.16
CA ILE A 97 4.76 3.05 8.38
C ILE A 97 4.07 1.78 8.86
N LYS A 98 3.92 1.61 10.17
CA LYS A 98 3.21 0.47 10.74
C LYS A 98 1.75 0.45 10.29
N ILE A 99 1.06 1.59 10.34
CA ILE A 99 -0.32 1.71 9.83
C ILE A 99 -0.40 1.32 8.35
N LEU A 100 0.51 1.83 7.50
CA LEU A 100 0.55 1.46 6.08
C LEU A 100 0.78 -0.04 5.88
N TYR A 101 1.68 -0.63 6.65
CA TYR A 101 1.98 -2.05 6.60
C TYR A 101 0.79 -2.92 7.00
N GLU A 102 0.12 -2.58 8.11
CA GLU A 102 -1.07 -3.29 8.58
C GLU A 102 -2.21 -3.25 7.56
N ILE A 103 -2.52 -2.05 7.03
CA ILE A 103 -3.51 -1.91 5.94
C ILE A 103 -3.10 -2.79 4.75
N HIS A 104 -1.85 -2.70 4.31
CA HIS A 104 -1.37 -3.45 3.15
C HIS A 104 -1.53 -4.97 3.32
N GLN A 105 -1.20 -5.51 4.50
CA GLN A 105 -1.39 -6.93 4.81
C GLN A 105 -2.87 -7.33 4.81
N ALA A 106 -3.77 -6.46 5.28
CA ALA A 106 -5.19 -6.75 5.33
C ALA A 106 -5.85 -6.76 3.93
N VAL A 107 -5.49 -5.80 3.08
CA VAL A 107 -6.24 -5.53 1.83
C VAL A 107 -5.68 -6.26 0.61
N THR A 108 -4.41 -6.67 0.62
CA THR A 108 -3.81 -7.31 -0.56
C THR A 108 -3.97 -8.82 -0.54
N SER A 109 -3.99 -9.39 -1.73
CA SER A 109 -3.99 -10.84 -1.98
C SER A 109 -3.15 -11.14 -3.20
N ASP A 110 -2.64 -12.36 -3.27
CA ASP A 110 -1.71 -12.77 -4.33
C ASP A 110 -2.44 -12.81 -5.69
N TRP A 111 -2.24 -11.79 -6.53
CA TRP A 111 -2.86 -11.68 -7.85
C TRP A 111 -2.31 -12.72 -8.83
N LYS A 112 -1.16 -13.34 -8.54
CA LYS A 112 -0.63 -14.44 -9.34
C LYS A 112 -1.36 -15.75 -9.05
N VAL A 113 -1.99 -15.87 -7.89
CA VAL A 113 -2.78 -17.04 -7.46
C VAL A 113 -4.27 -16.86 -7.75
N TYR A 114 -4.83 -15.68 -7.47
CA TYR A 114 -6.26 -15.41 -7.61
C TYR A 114 -6.58 -14.57 -8.86
N PRO A 115 -7.78 -14.66 -9.45
CA PRO A 115 -8.23 -13.80 -10.55
C PRO A 115 -8.26 -12.31 -10.20
N ASN A 116 -8.08 -11.44 -11.20
CA ASN A 116 -7.92 -10.00 -11.00
C ASN A 116 -9.17 -9.38 -10.38
N TYR A 117 -10.38 -9.76 -10.83
CA TYR A 117 -11.63 -9.28 -10.25
C TYR A 117 -11.77 -9.60 -8.76
N LYS A 118 -11.29 -10.77 -8.32
CA LYS A 118 -11.33 -11.17 -6.91
C LYS A 118 -10.33 -10.36 -6.08
N CYS A 119 -9.14 -10.11 -6.63
CA CYS A 119 -8.12 -9.28 -5.99
C CYS A 119 -8.56 -7.82 -5.86
N ALA A 120 -9.05 -7.21 -6.95
CA ALA A 120 -9.48 -5.83 -6.99
C ALA A 120 -10.70 -5.58 -6.08
N SER A 121 -11.75 -6.41 -6.20
CA SER A 121 -12.94 -6.31 -5.36
C SER A 121 -12.62 -6.48 -3.87
N ARG A 122 -11.78 -7.45 -3.51
CA ARG A 122 -11.34 -7.63 -2.12
C ARG A 122 -10.58 -6.39 -1.62
N LEU A 123 -9.64 -5.86 -2.40
CA LEU A 123 -8.89 -4.67 -1.99
C LEU A 123 -9.81 -3.48 -1.73
N LEU A 124 -10.78 -3.22 -2.61
CA LEU A 124 -11.75 -2.14 -2.43
C LEU A 124 -12.63 -2.35 -1.18
N SER A 125 -13.16 -3.56 -0.99
CA SER A 125 -14.00 -3.88 0.17
C SER A 125 -13.23 -3.79 1.49
N CYS A 126 -12.01 -4.32 1.53
CA CYS A 126 -11.18 -4.26 2.73
C CYS A 126 -10.72 -2.81 3.02
N LEU A 127 -10.37 -2.01 2.00
CA LEU A 127 -10.04 -0.59 2.20
C LEU A 127 -11.23 0.21 2.73
N TYR A 128 -12.43 -0.06 2.22
CA TYR A 128 -13.65 0.55 2.75
C TYR A 128 -13.85 0.18 4.23
N PHE A 129 -13.70 -1.10 4.58
CA PHE A 129 -13.81 -1.56 5.96
C PHE A 129 -12.75 -0.92 6.89
N GLU A 130 -11.49 -0.84 6.44
CA GLU A 130 -10.38 -0.19 7.15
C GLU A 130 -10.58 1.33 7.31
N MET A 131 -11.36 1.96 6.43
CA MET A 131 -11.75 3.36 6.53
C MET A 131 -12.88 3.54 7.56
N GLU A 132 -13.94 2.75 7.45
CA GLU A 132 -15.16 2.86 8.26
C GLU A 132 -14.93 2.48 9.74
N ASN A 133 -14.14 1.43 9.99
CA ASN A 133 -13.95 0.87 11.35
C ASN A 133 -12.72 1.45 12.08
N SER A 134 -12.19 2.58 11.60
CA SER A 134 -10.94 3.14 12.12
C SER A 134 -11.15 4.08 13.29
N ASN A 135 -10.68 3.69 14.46
CA ASN A 135 -10.62 4.57 15.64
C ASN A 135 -9.42 5.54 15.62
N ASN A 136 -8.55 5.45 14.61
CA ASN A 136 -7.36 6.29 14.46
C ASN A 136 -7.51 7.18 13.23
N LYS A 137 -7.55 8.51 13.44
CA LYS A 137 -7.71 9.51 12.38
C LYS A 137 -6.65 9.39 11.27
N GLU A 138 -5.40 9.09 11.61
CA GLU A 138 -4.34 8.92 10.61
C GLU A 138 -4.59 7.67 9.76
N LYS A 139 -4.98 6.56 10.38
CA LYS A 139 -5.36 5.34 9.68
C LYS A 139 -6.56 5.57 8.77
N ALA A 140 -7.64 6.20 9.25
CA ALA A 140 -8.80 6.56 8.45
C ALA A 140 -8.44 7.40 7.22
N ASN A 141 -7.60 8.43 7.39
CA ASN A 141 -7.15 9.28 6.29
C ASN A 141 -6.32 8.52 5.26
N ILE A 142 -5.42 7.64 5.71
CA ILE A 142 -4.61 6.80 4.82
C ILE A 142 -5.52 5.85 4.04
N SER A 143 -6.39 5.10 4.72
CA SER A 143 -7.35 4.17 4.10
C SER A 143 -8.23 4.88 3.07
N THR A 144 -8.76 6.07 3.40
CA THR A 144 -9.57 6.89 2.48
C THR A 144 -8.80 7.24 1.22
N SER A 145 -7.57 7.73 1.35
CA SER A 145 -6.75 8.11 0.17
C SER A 145 -6.42 6.91 -0.73
N LEU A 146 -6.13 5.75 -0.14
CA LEU A 146 -5.89 4.51 -0.86
C LEU A 146 -7.17 4.02 -1.56
N TYR A 147 -8.30 4.07 -0.86
CA TYR A 147 -9.61 3.67 -1.37
C TYR A 147 -10.02 4.51 -2.58
N LEU A 148 -10.00 5.83 -2.46
CA LEU A 148 -10.44 6.73 -3.54
C LEU A 148 -9.61 6.56 -4.81
N SER A 149 -8.29 6.41 -4.68
CA SER A 149 -7.44 6.16 -5.85
C SER A 149 -7.74 4.83 -6.50
N SER A 150 -7.92 3.78 -5.69
CA SER A 150 -8.23 2.44 -6.19
C SER A 150 -9.62 2.40 -6.86
N LEU A 151 -10.62 3.02 -6.24
CA LEU A 151 -12.00 3.09 -6.74
C LEU A 151 -12.09 3.82 -8.08
N ARG A 152 -11.23 4.81 -8.32
CA ARG A 152 -11.19 5.56 -9.58
C ARG A 152 -11.08 4.64 -10.80
N VAL A 153 -10.39 3.50 -10.69
CA VAL A 153 -10.27 2.53 -11.78
C VAL A 153 -11.66 1.97 -12.14
N TYR A 154 -12.44 1.55 -11.14
CA TYR A 154 -13.80 1.04 -11.33
C TYR A 154 -14.75 2.13 -11.85
N LEU A 155 -14.60 3.37 -11.38
CA LEU A 155 -15.40 4.49 -11.86
C LEU A 155 -15.12 4.78 -13.33
N ASN A 156 -13.87 4.72 -13.77
CA ASN A 156 -13.52 4.89 -15.18
C ASN A 156 -14.15 3.79 -16.05
N ILE A 157 -14.06 2.52 -15.63
CA ILE A 157 -14.69 1.41 -16.37
C ILE A 157 -16.22 1.62 -16.46
N THR A 158 -16.83 2.05 -15.36
CA THR A 158 -18.27 2.31 -15.28
C THR A 158 -18.69 3.47 -16.19
N ASP A 159 -17.92 4.56 -16.18
CA ASP A 159 -18.18 5.74 -17.00
C ASP A 159 -18.12 5.42 -18.49
N THR A 160 -17.05 4.75 -18.94
CA THR A 160 -16.90 4.24 -20.31
C THR A 160 -18.08 3.34 -20.69
N TRP A 161 -18.48 2.42 -19.80
CA TRP A 161 -19.56 1.50 -20.09
C TRP A 161 -20.92 2.19 -20.24
N LEU A 162 -21.26 3.12 -19.34
CA LEU A 162 -22.55 3.80 -19.36
C LEU A 162 -22.66 4.85 -20.46
N ASN A 163 -21.58 5.57 -20.77
CA ASN A 163 -21.60 6.64 -21.76
C ASN A 163 -21.38 6.13 -23.19
N GLU A 164 -20.54 5.11 -23.36
CA GLU A 164 -20.10 4.66 -24.69
C GLU A 164 -20.63 3.26 -25.07
N GLY A 165 -21.32 2.57 -24.15
CA GLY A 165 -21.89 1.24 -24.37
C GLY A 165 -20.87 0.12 -24.50
N ARG A 166 -19.58 0.40 -24.24
CA ARG A 166 -18.48 -0.57 -24.30
C ARG A 166 -17.89 -0.81 -22.91
N LEU A 167 -17.79 -2.09 -22.54
CA LEU A 167 -17.13 -2.49 -21.30
C LEU A 167 -15.64 -2.68 -21.60
N GLU A 168 -14.83 -1.68 -21.26
CA GLU A 168 -13.38 -1.71 -21.40
C GLU A 168 -12.70 -2.11 -20.08
N ASP A 169 -12.58 -3.41 -19.86
CA ASP A 169 -11.84 -3.97 -18.73
C ASP A 169 -10.61 -4.76 -19.23
N TRP A 170 -9.49 -4.06 -19.40
CA TRP A 170 -8.25 -4.62 -19.96
C TRP A 170 -7.53 -5.61 -19.04
N ARG A 171 -8.00 -5.76 -17.79
CA ARG A 171 -7.37 -6.62 -16.77
C ARG A 171 -8.29 -7.68 -16.20
N ASP A 172 -9.53 -7.81 -16.67
CA ASP A 172 -10.55 -8.67 -16.06
C ASP A 172 -10.67 -8.42 -14.55
N GLU A 173 -10.62 -7.14 -14.14
CA GLU A 173 -10.67 -6.71 -12.75
C GLU A 173 -12.03 -6.19 -12.31
N PHE A 174 -12.96 -5.97 -13.23
CA PHE A 174 -14.32 -5.54 -12.95
C PHE A 174 -15.21 -6.75 -12.58
N ILE A 175 -16.17 -6.52 -11.68
CA ILE A 175 -17.03 -7.59 -11.15
C ILE A 175 -18.04 -8.08 -12.20
N ILE A 176 -18.45 -7.18 -13.11
CA ILE A 176 -19.34 -7.51 -14.22
C ILE A 176 -18.48 -7.89 -15.40
N SER A 177 -18.66 -9.10 -15.92
CA SER A 177 -17.97 -9.58 -17.11
C SER A 177 -18.95 -9.79 -18.25
N ARG A 178 -18.45 -9.65 -19.49
CA ARG A 178 -19.18 -10.12 -20.66
C ARG A 178 -19.19 -11.64 -20.60
N ARG A 179 -20.38 -12.23 -20.48
CA ARG A 179 -20.54 -13.66 -20.74
C ARG A 179 -20.25 -13.86 -22.23
N ASN A 180 -19.13 -14.50 -22.55
CA ASN A 180 -18.99 -15.09 -23.87
C ASN A 180 -20.09 -16.16 -23.94
N ASN A 181 -21.18 -15.83 -24.64
CA ASN A 181 -22.00 -16.89 -25.20
C ASN A 181 -21.10 -17.57 -26.22
N ASP A 182 -20.51 -18.70 -25.83
CA ASP A 182 -20.03 -19.66 -26.80
C ASP A 182 -21.24 -20.07 -27.65
N LEU A 183 -21.47 -19.31 -28.71
CA LEU A 183 -22.12 -19.80 -29.91
C LEU A 183 -21.20 -20.86 -30.49
N ARG A 184 -21.42 -22.11 -30.08
CA ARG A 184 -21.21 -23.39 -30.79
C ARG A 184 -21.55 -24.51 -29.78
N GLY A 185 -22.53 -25.36 -30.01
CA GLY A 185 -22.93 -25.96 -31.29
C GLY A 185 -22.13 -27.25 -31.46
#